data_AF-A0ABD0RFQ1-F1
#
_entry.id   AF-A0ABD0RFQ1-F1
#
_cell.length_a   1.000
_cell.length_b   1.000
_cell.length_c   1.000
_cell.angle_alpha   90.00
_cell.angle_beta   90.00
_cell.angle_gamma   90.00
#
_symmetry.space_group_name_H-M   'P 1'
#
loop_
_entity.id
_entity.type
_entity.pdbx_description
1 polymer ?
#
loop_
_entity_poly.entity_id
_entity_poly.type
_entity_poly.pdbx_seq_one_letter_code
_entity_poly.pdbx_strand_id
1 'polypeptide(L)' 'SLDSVLQDVRSLEKGMEGTKKEFLVQDDIPALKEFVKANSDLLDSLVKDGKTAQ' A
#
# COMPACT_ATOMS: atom_id res chain seq x y z
N SER A 1 1.77 -20.25 -2.85
CA SER A 1 0.34 -20.57 -3.02
C SER A 1 -0.45 -19.27 -3.14
N LEU A 2 -1.74 -19.33 -3.50
CA LEU A 2 -2.62 -18.16 -3.49
C LEU A 2 -2.64 -17.47 -2.11
N ASP A 3 -2.69 -18.24 -1.02
CA ASP A 3 -2.64 -17.70 0.35
C ASP A 3 -1.39 -16.88 0.63
N SER A 4 -0.23 -17.29 0.09
CA SER A 4 1.02 -16.55 0.21
C SER A 4 0.91 -15.19 -0.48
N VAL A 5 0.34 -15.15 -1.68
CA VAL A 5 0.13 -13.90 -2.42
C VAL A 5 -0.84 -12.99 -1.65
N LEU A 6 -1.92 -13.53 -1.09
CA LEU A 6 -2.84 -12.76 -0.25
C LEU A 6 -2.19 -12.26 1.04
N GLN A 7 -1.24 -13.00 1.62
CA GLN A 7 -0.42 -12.52 2.73
C GLN A 7 0.52 -11.38 2.32
N ASP A 8 1.14 -11.48 1.16
CA ASP A 8 2.04 -10.44 0.63
C ASP A 8 1.26 -9.15 0.35
N VAL A 9 0.06 -9.24 -0.24
CA VAL A 9 -0.84 -8.10 -0.46
C VAL A 9 -1.21 -7.41 0.87
N ARG A 10 -1.57 -8.18 1.91
CA ARG A 10 -1.84 -7.62 3.25
C ARG A 10 -0.61 -6.98 3.88
N SER A 11 0.57 -7.54 3.65
CA SER A 11 1.82 -7.00 4.19
C SER A 11 2.20 -5.69 3.50
N LEU A 12 1.98 -5.61 2.18
CA LEU A 12 2.15 -4.39 1.40
C LEU A 12 1.19 -3.28 1.86
N GLU A 13 -0.08 -3.61 2.12
CA GLU A 13 -1.07 -2.66 2.64
C GLU A 13 -0.61 -2.02 3.96
N LYS A 14 -0.11 -2.83 4.89
CA LYS A 14 0.46 -2.36 6.17
C LYS A 14 1.71 -1.50 5.98
N GLY A 15 2.60 -1.88 5.06
CA GLY A 15 3.81 -1.10 4.75
C GLY A 15 3.46 0.28 4.18
N MET A 16 2.44 0.36 3.33
CA MET A 16 1.94 1.63 2.79
C MET A 16 1.30 2.51 3.86
N GLU A 17 0.61 1.93 4.84
CA GLU A 17 0.09 2.68 5.99
C GLU A 17 1.22 3.31 6.81
N GLY A 18 2.31 2.57 7.07
CA GLY A 18 3.50 3.09 7.72
C GLY A 18 4.13 4.25 6.94
N THR A 19 4.24 4.11 5.63
CA THR A 19 4.78 5.16 4.74
C THR A 19 3.93 6.43 4.77
N LYS A 20 2.60 6.30 4.78
CA LYS A 20 1.66 7.44 4.92
C LYS A 20 1.83 8.15 6.27
N LYS A 21 2.05 7.40 7.35
CA LYS A 21 2.29 7.95 8.70
C LYS A 21 3.60 8.73 8.77
N GLU A 22 4.68 8.20 8.19
CA GLU A 22 5.97 8.91 8.14
C GLU A 22 5.87 10.21 7.33
N PHE A 23 5.12 10.20 6.22
CA PHE A 23 4.83 11.41 5.45
C PHE A 23 4.14 12.49 6.29
N LEU A 24 3.14 12.15 7.11
CA LEU A 24 2.41 13.12 7.95
C LEU A 24 3.27 13.73 9.07
N VAL A 25 4.32 13.03 9.52
CA VAL A 25 5.22 13.51 10.57
C VAL A 25 6.31 14.41 10.00
N GLN A 26 6.74 14.16 8.76
CA GLN A 26 7.88 14.85 8.15
C GLN A 26 7.51 15.86 7.07
N ASP A 27 6.22 16.00 6.71
CA ASP A 27 5.47 16.96 5.85
C ASP A 27 6.12 17.50 4.54
N ASP A 28 7.38 17.18 4.28
CA ASP A 28 8.23 17.81 3.28
C ASP A 28 9.24 16.79 2.72
N ILE A 29 8.81 15.54 2.52
CA ILE A 29 9.52 14.57 1.68
C ILE A 29 8.74 14.43 0.35
N PRO A 30 9.09 15.22 -0.68
CA PRO A 30 8.42 15.17 -2.00
C PRO A 30 8.37 13.77 -2.59
N ALA A 31 9.44 13.00 -2.44
CA ALA A 31 9.52 11.62 -2.93
C ALA A 31 8.48 10.70 -2.28
N LEU A 32 8.26 10.81 -0.96
CA LEU A 32 7.24 10.03 -0.27
C LEU A 32 5.83 10.47 -0.67
N LYS A 33 5.62 11.78 -0.85
CA LYS A 33 4.33 12.31 -1.32
C LYS A 33 3.98 11.77 -2.71
N GLU A 34 4.93 11.81 -3.64
CA GLU A 34 4.76 11.28 -4.99
C GLU A 34 4.57 9.77 -4.98
N PHE A 35 5.35 9.05 -4.19
CA PHE A 35 5.21 7.60 -4.01
C PHE A 35 3.82 7.23 -3.48
N VAL A 36 3.36 7.87 -2.41
CA VAL A 36 2.04 7.63 -1.82
C VAL A 36 0.94 7.93 -2.83
N LYS A 37 1.04 9.05 -3.54
CA LYS A 37 0.07 9.44 -4.57
C LYS A 37 0.02 8.45 -5.72
N ALA A 38 1.16 8.05 -6.26
CA ALA A 38 1.24 7.16 -7.42
C ALA A 38 0.76 5.74 -7.12
N ASN A 39 0.97 5.26 -5.89
CA ASN A 39 0.73 3.86 -5.55
C ASN A 39 -0.57 3.62 -4.75
N SER A 40 -1.24 4.65 -4.24
CA SER A 40 -2.46 4.46 -3.44
C SER A 40 -3.58 3.78 -4.23
N ASP A 41 -3.88 4.25 -5.44
CA ASP A 41 -4.95 3.67 -6.26
C ASP A 41 -4.61 2.25 -6.75
N LEU A 42 -3.32 2.01 -7.07
CA LEU A 42 -2.82 0.69 -7.46
C LEU A 42 -2.96 -0.33 -6.33
N LEU A 43 -2.57 0.06 -5.11
CA LEU A 43 -2.74 -0.78 -3.93
C LEU A 43 -4.23 -1.05 -3.67
N ASP A 44 -5.09 -0.05 -3.81
CA ASP A 44 -6.52 -0.18 -3.59
C ASP A 44 -7.16 -1.18 -4.57
N SER A 45 -6.72 -1.16 -5.84
CA SER A 45 -7.11 -2.15 -6.85
C SER A 45 -6.62 -3.55 -6.47
N LEU A 46 -5.34 -3.67 -6.10
CA LEU A 46 -4.74 -4.96 -5.75
C LEU A 46 -5.42 -5.62 -4.54
N VAL A 47 -5.80 -4.82 -3.53
CA VAL A 47 -6.55 -5.30 -2.35
C VAL A 47 -7.95 -5.78 -2.74
N LYS A 48 -8.64 -5.08 -3.66
CA LYS A 48 -9.97 -5.50 -4.16
C LYS A 48 -9.89 -6.81 -4.94
N ASP A 49 -8.89 -6.95 -5.79
CA ASP A 49 -8.64 -8.16 -6.56
C ASP A 49 -8.33 -9.33 -5.62
N GLY A 50 -7.48 -9.11 -4.61
CA GLY A 50 -7.17 -10.10 -3.58
C GLY A 50 -8.39 -10.58 -2.80
N LYS A 51 -9.32 -9.68 -2.46
CA LYS A 51 -10.60 -10.04 -1.81
C LYS A 51 -11.52 -10.85 -2.71
N THR A 52 -11.48 -10.61 -4.02
CA THR A 52 -12.31 -11.35 -5.00
C THR A 52 -11.75 -12.74 -5.28
N ALA A 53 -10.44 -12.93 -5.12
CA ALA A 53 -9.77 -14.22 -5.29
C ALA A 53 -9.86 -15.15 -4.07
N GLN A 54 -10.29 -14.65 -2.91
CA GLN A 54 -10.48 -15.41 -1.67
C GLN A 54 -11.86 -16.08 -1.63
#